data_AF-A0A1I7ILH7-F1
#
_entry.id   AF-A0A1I7ILH7-F1
#
_cell.length_a   1.000
_cell.length_b   1.000
_cell.length_c   1.000
_cell.angle_alpha   90.00
_cell.angle_beta   90.00
_cell.angle_gamma   90.00
#
_symmetry.space_group_name_H-M   'P 1'
#
loop_
_entity.id
_entity.type
_entity.pdbx_description
1 polymer ?
#
loop_
_entity_poly.entity_id
_entity_poly.type
_entity_poly.pdbx_seq_one_letter_code
_entity_poly.pdbx_strand_id
1 'polypeptide(L)' 'MASEDVVYLLDGLAIESGIDLDKLAETGTWITQTIGRPNRSKVGVALAAM' A
#
# COMPACT_ATOMS: atom_id res chain seq x y z
N MET A 1 10.02 -3.70 4.14
CA MET A 1 9.66 -2.74 3.09
C MET A 1 8.42 -3.28 2.42
N ALA A 2 7.31 -2.55 2.45
CA ALA A 2 6.06 -2.96 1.83
C ALA A 2 5.97 -2.41 0.40
N SER A 3 5.17 -3.04 -0.46
CA SER A 3 5.05 -2.65 -1.87
C SER A 3 4.46 -1.25 -2.01
N GLU A 4 3.49 -0.91 -1.17
CA GLU A 4 2.84 0.40 -1.10
C GLU A 4 3.85 1.52 -0.80
N ASP A 5 4.82 1.26 0.08
CA ASP A 5 5.85 2.26 0.43
C ASP A 5 6.76 2.58 -0.77
N VAL A 6 6.99 1.59 -1.65
CA VAL A 6 7.80 1.75 -2.86
C VAL A 6 7.01 2.46 -3.95
N VAL A 7 5.75 2.07 -4.19
CA VAL A 7 4.90 2.71 -5.20
C VAL A 7 4.68 4.19 -4.85
N TYR A 8 4.39 4.49 -3.59
CA TYR A 8 4.26 5.87 -3.11
C TYR A 8 5.54 6.70 -3.31
N LEU A 9 6.72 6.10 -3.11
CA LEU A 9 7.99 6.77 -3.40
C LEU A 9 8.13 7.07 -4.90
N LEU A 10 7.81 6.11 -5.77
CA LEU A 10 7.89 6.29 -7.22
C LEU A 10 6.94 7.39 -7.69
N ASP A 11 5.71 7.41 -7.20
CA ASP A 11 4.72 8.46 -7.49
C ASP A 11 5.24 9.84 -7.06
N GLY A 12 5.83 9.94 -5.87
CA GLY A 12 6.45 11.18 -5.37
C GLY A 12 7.67 11.64 -6.20
N LEU A 13 8.31 10.73 -6.93
CA LEU A 13 9.40 11.02 -7.87
C LEU A 13 8.90 11.24 -9.30
N ALA A 14 7.58 11.23 -9.54
CA ALA A 14 6.96 11.26 -10.86
C ALA A 14 7.45 10.13 -11.80
N ILE A 15 7.76 8.97 -11.23
CA ILE A 15 8.11 7.76 -11.97
C ILE A 15 6.86 6.89 -12.10
N GLU A 16 6.45 6.65 -13.33
CA GLU A 16 5.26 5.85 -13.61
C GLU A 16 5.51 4.36 -13.31
N SER A 17 4.76 3.81 -12.37
CA SER A 17 4.84 2.39 -11.97
C SER A 17 3.78 1.51 -12.65
N GLY A 18 2.71 2.13 -13.17
CA GLY A 18 1.53 1.42 -13.69
C GLY A 18 0.68 0.74 -12.62
N ILE A 19 0.97 0.96 -11.33
CA ILE A 19 0.25 0.37 -10.20
C ILE A 19 -0.75 1.38 -9.65
N ASP A 20 -1.98 0.93 -9.42
CA ASP A 20 -3.01 1.66 -8.70
C ASP A 20 -2.77 1.50 -7.19
N LEU A 21 -2.30 2.57 -6.54
CA LEU A 21 -1.89 2.56 -5.14
C LEU A 21 -3.08 2.29 -4.19
N ASP A 22 -4.28 2.76 -4.52
CA ASP A 22 -5.48 2.56 -3.70
C ASP A 22 -5.89 1.08 -3.73
N LYS A 23 -5.92 0.46 -4.90
CA LYS A 23 -6.19 -0.98 -5.04
C LYS A 23 -5.12 -1.84 -4.35
N LEU A 24 -3.86 -1.41 -4.40
CA LEU A 24 -2.78 -2.10 -3.72
C LEU A 24 -2.96 -2.04 -2.19
N ALA A 25 -3.30 -0.88 -1.65
CA ALA A 25 -3.57 -0.69 -0.22
C ALA A 25 -4.79 -1.50 0.26
N GLU A 26 -5.86 -1.54 -0.54
CA GLU A 26 -7.04 -2.38 -0.27
C GLU A 26 -6.65 -3.86 -0.20
N THR A 27 -5.87 -4.33 -1.18
CA THR A 27 -5.39 -5.72 -1.23
C THR A 27 -4.50 -6.05 -0.04
N GLY A 28 -3.58 -5.15 0.33
CA GLY A 28 -2.72 -5.27 1.51
C GLY A 28 -3.53 -5.36 2.80
N THR A 29 -4.59 -4.56 2.92
CA THR A 29 -5.51 -4.59 4.06
C THR A 29 -6.32 -5.89 4.11
N TRP A 30 -6.87 -6.33 2.98
CA TRP A 30 -7.61 -7.58 2.90
C TRP A 30 -6.77 -8.80 3.31
N ILE A 31 -5.54 -8.94 2.79
CA ILE A 31 -4.71 -10.12 3.08
C ILE A 31 -4.26 -10.13 4.54
N THR A 32 -3.94 -8.96 5.10
CA THR A 32 -3.49 -8.80 6.50
C THR A 32 -4.60 -9.16 7.48
N GLN A 33 -5.84 -8.74 7.21
CA GLN A 33 -7.03 -9.20 7.94
C GLN A 33 -7.23 -10.73 7.82
N THR A 34 -7.10 -11.27 6.60
CA THR A 34 -7.31 -12.70 6.33
C THR A 34 -6.32 -13.59 7.09
N ILE A 35 -5.05 -13.19 7.15
CA ILE A 35 -4.00 -13.97 7.84
C ILE A 35 -3.86 -13.60 9.33
N GLY A 36 -4.67 -12.66 9.84
CA GLY A 36 -4.63 -12.21 11.23
C GLY A 36 -3.31 -11.52 11.62
N ARG A 37 -2.66 -10.83 10.69
CA ARG A 37 -1.41 -10.09 10.93
C ARG A 37 -1.61 -8.62 10.59
N PRO A 38 -1.01 -7.66 11.32
CA PRO A 38 -1.17 -6.25 11.00
C PRO A 38 -0.49 -5.88 9.68
N ASN A 39 -1.08 -4.94 8.92
CA ASN A 39 -0.41 -4.29 7.80
C ASN A 39 0.79 -3.48 8.31
N ARG A 40 1.95 -3.68 7.69
CA ARG A 40 3.21 -3.01 8.06
C ARG A 40 3.61 -1.88 7.11
N SER A 41 2.82 -1.63 6.06
CA SER A 41 3.00 -0.44 5.23
C SER A 41 2.52 0.79 5.98
N LYS A 42 3.35 1.84 6.02
CA LYS A 42 2.91 3.13 6.57
C LYS A 42 1.90 3.79 5.64
N VAL A 43 2.14 3.69 4.33
CA VAL A 43 1.27 4.23 3.28
C VAL A 43 -0.05 3.47 3.25
N GLY A 44 -0.01 2.13 3.19
CA GLY A 44 -1.20 1.28 3.15
C GLY A 44 -2.09 1.48 4.39
N VAL A 45 -1.51 1.63 5.58
CA VAL A 45 -2.27 1.94 6.80
C VAL A 45 -2.88 3.34 6.76
N ALA A 46 -2.17 4.34 6.25
CA ALA A 46 -2.69 5.70 6.12
C ALA A 46 -3.86 5.78 5.12
N LEU A 47 -3.74 5.10 3.98
CA LEU A 47 -4.78 5.04 2.95
C LEU A 47 -6.01 4.26 3.42
N ALA A 48 -5.82 3.17 4.17
CA ALA A 48 -6.93 2.38 4.72
C ALA A 48 -7.70 3.09 5.86
N ALA A 49 -7.15 4.18 6.42
CA ALA A 49 -7.77 4.96 7.48
C ALA A 49 -8.58 6.17 6.97
N MET A 50 -8.58 6.40 5.65
CA MET A 50 -9.23 7.53 4.97
C MET A 50 -10.58 7.11 4.39
#